data_AF-A0A8T1WI27-F1
#
_entry.id   AF-A0A8T1WI27-F1
#
_cell.length_a   1.000
_cell.length_b   1.000
_cell.length_c   1.000
_cell.angle_alpha   90.00
_cell.angle_beta   90.00
_cell.angle_gamma   90.00
#
_symmetry.space_group_name_H-M   'P 1'
#
loop_
_entity.id
_entity.type
_entity.pdbx_description
1 polymer ?
#
loop_
_entity_poly.entity_id
_entity_poly.type
_entity_poly.pdbx_seq_one_letter_code
_entity_poly.pdbx_strand_id
1 'polypeptide(L)'
;MTFMIAHASTGQAVHFIDNFQISTRQLIKLCCGISIVFTACAIVISANVIFPLPFLELVLTPIYNVIHVTLFRVILGIRMLRQLLVQRGQLIQYMNLLHAQIMMMFVYPAYEVLFRFVQGSRFQLPVILLLPVMKVIIKNIVLRCTKHVEDMTPELVIFTVDFFNAIYVATCMQSATSIHPSSPDLKDETRPTERPQRINYTISEQPTLLQNSLEALFTLECLVITAYLEAVVPFFYSTYILVMVHFPSAQYHSEMSGVSRGNVGSTVLPVFMFGLLQVASFWMLVAVITRNCGMRALYQLAFVLESHMWSIQSKLMVWMMITLCFRLVHFGVDFTFKFSRLGW
;
A
#
# COMPACT_ATOMS: atom_id res chain seq x y z
N MET A 1 -16.48 -2.00 -3.87
CA MET A 1 -15.28 -1.18 -3.51
C MET A 1 -15.60 -0.14 -2.45
N THR A 2 -16.51 0.82 -2.71
CA THR A 2 -16.82 1.95 -1.79
C THR A 2 -17.17 1.54 -0.36
N PHE A 3 -17.98 0.50 -0.19
CA PHE A 3 -18.29 -0.07 1.13
C PHE A 3 -17.02 -0.45 1.92
N MET A 4 -16.08 -1.15 1.26
CA MET A 4 -14.85 -1.63 1.90
C MET A 4 -13.92 -0.47 2.26
N ILE A 5 -13.83 0.55 1.40
CA ILE A 5 -13.06 1.78 1.67
C ILE A 5 -13.65 2.52 2.87
N ALA A 6 -14.97 2.70 2.91
CA ALA A 6 -15.65 3.35 4.02
C ALA A 6 -15.47 2.57 5.33
N HIS A 7 -15.54 1.25 5.26
CA HIS A 7 -15.35 0.37 6.41
C HIS A 7 -13.91 0.38 6.92
N ALA A 8 -12.92 0.25 6.04
CA ALA A 8 -11.51 0.27 6.44
C ALA A 8 -11.09 1.65 6.98
N SER A 9 -11.47 2.74 6.32
CA SER A 9 -11.19 4.10 6.82
C SER A 9 -11.87 4.33 8.17
N THR A 10 -13.19 4.20 8.26
CA THR A 10 -13.90 4.46 9.53
C THR A 10 -13.46 3.50 10.65
N GLY A 11 -13.16 2.23 10.33
CA GLY A 11 -12.62 1.27 11.29
C GLY A 11 -11.22 1.67 11.78
N GLN A 12 -10.35 2.13 10.89
CA GLN A 12 -9.04 2.66 11.25
C GLN A 12 -9.15 3.93 12.12
N ALA A 13 -10.15 4.78 11.88
CA ALA A 13 -10.37 5.98 12.68
C ALA A 13 -10.69 5.67 14.16
N VAL A 14 -11.35 4.55 14.45
CA VAL A 14 -11.64 4.08 15.83
C VAL A 14 -10.36 3.80 16.62
N HIS A 15 -9.32 3.30 15.95
CA HIS A 15 -8.03 3.04 16.58
C HIS A 15 -7.12 4.28 16.62
N PHE A 16 -7.37 5.24 15.73
CA PHE A 16 -6.55 6.44 15.60
C PHE A 16 -7.08 7.62 16.43
N ILE A 17 -8.34 7.65 16.84
CA ILE A 17 -8.90 8.78 17.58
C ILE A 17 -9.28 8.32 18.97
N ASP A 18 -8.70 8.94 20.01
CA ASP A 18 -8.97 8.53 21.40
C ASP A 18 -10.44 8.73 21.75
N ASN A 19 -11.02 7.90 22.62
CA ASN A 19 -12.44 8.03 23.04
C ASN A 19 -13.47 7.99 21.89
N PHE A 20 -13.06 7.61 20.69
CA PHE A 20 -13.95 7.47 19.55
C PHE A 20 -14.38 6.03 19.41
N GLN A 21 -15.61 5.73 19.82
CA GLN A 21 -16.18 4.39 19.72
C GLN A 21 -17.42 4.39 18.83
N ILE A 22 -17.45 3.45 17.88
CA ILE A 22 -18.58 3.24 16.98
C ILE A 22 -19.08 1.81 17.16
N SER A 23 -20.39 1.62 17.29
CA SER A 23 -20.98 0.28 17.27
C SER A 23 -20.87 -0.34 15.87
N THR A 24 -20.56 -1.63 15.78
CA THR A 24 -20.50 -2.36 14.49
C THR A 24 -21.78 -2.18 13.66
N ARG A 25 -22.95 -2.09 14.30
CA ARG A 25 -24.23 -1.84 13.61
C ARG A 25 -24.29 -0.45 12.99
N GLN A 26 -23.76 0.57 13.67
CA GLN A 26 -23.68 1.94 13.14
C GLN A 26 -22.65 2.02 12.02
N LEU A 27 -21.51 1.35 12.16
CA LEU A 27 -20.48 1.26 11.13
C LEU A 27 -21.03 0.63 9.85
N ILE A 28 -21.73 -0.51 9.94
CA ILE A 28 -22.34 -1.17 8.78
C ILE A 28 -23.39 -0.27 8.12
N LYS A 29 -24.28 0.37 8.90
CA LYS A 29 -25.27 1.31 8.36
C LYS A 29 -24.61 2.47 7.62
N LEU A 30 -23.54 3.03 8.19
CA LEU A 30 -22.76 4.11 7.58
C LEU A 30 -22.14 3.65 6.26
N CYS A 31 -21.46 2.50 6.25
CA CYS A 31 -20.79 1.98 5.07
C CYS A 31 -21.78 1.63 3.94
N CYS A 32 -22.91 1.00 4.28
CA CYS A 32 -23.98 0.71 3.32
C CYS A 32 -24.56 2.01 2.74
N GLY A 33 -24.87 2.99 3.59
CA GLY A 33 -25.40 4.28 3.17
C GLY A 33 -24.43 5.01 2.22
N ILE A 34 -23.15 5.08 2.58
CA ILE A 34 -22.12 5.71 1.75
C ILE A 34 -22.04 5.00 0.41
N SER A 35 -22.01 3.66 0.39
CA SER A 35 -21.91 2.89 -0.85
C SER A 35 -23.10 3.12 -1.77
N ILE A 36 -24.33 3.15 -1.23
CA ILE A 36 -25.55 3.36 -2.02
C ILE A 36 -25.57 4.78 -2.60
N VAL A 37 -25.38 5.79 -1.76
CA VAL A 37 -25.47 7.21 -2.17
C VAL A 37 -24.35 7.56 -3.14
N PHE A 38 -23.12 7.11 -2.87
CA PHE A 38 -21.98 7.33 -3.76
C PHE A 38 -22.20 6.69 -5.13
N THR A 39 -22.67 5.45 -5.18
CA THR A 39 -22.93 4.76 -6.45
C THR A 39 -24.04 5.46 -7.23
N ALA A 40 -25.12 5.89 -6.57
CA ALA A 40 -26.18 6.65 -7.21
C ALA A 40 -25.67 7.98 -7.80
N CYS A 41 -24.86 8.73 -7.04
CA CYS A 41 -24.23 9.96 -7.51
C CYS A 41 -23.29 9.69 -8.70
N ALA A 42 -22.46 8.64 -8.63
CA ALA A 42 -21.56 8.25 -9.70
C ALA A 42 -22.31 7.92 -11.00
N ILE A 43 -23.43 7.19 -10.92
CA ILE A 43 -24.28 6.87 -12.08
C ILE A 43 -24.87 8.15 -12.67
N VAL A 44 -25.45 9.03 -11.84
CA VAL A 44 -26.04 10.28 -12.30
C VAL A 44 -25.00 11.16 -12.99
N ILE A 45 -23.82 11.32 -12.40
CA ILE A 45 -22.75 12.14 -12.98
C ILE A 45 -22.25 11.51 -14.30
N SER A 46 -22.08 10.20 -14.33
CA SER A 46 -21.67 9.47 -15.54
C SER A 46 -22.68 9.60 -16.68
N ALA A 47 -23.97 9.63 -16.36
CA ALA A 47 -25.03 9.79 -17.35
C ALA A 47 -25.10 11.22 -17.91
N ASN A 48 -24.74 12.24 -17.13
CA ASN A 48 -24.94 13.64 -17.50
C ASN A 48 -23.68 14.36 -18.02
N VAL A 49 -22.48 13.89 -17.69
CA VAL A 49 -21.23 14.57 -18.05
C VAL A 49 -20.59 13.92 -19.27
N ILE A 50 -19.77 12.88 -19.07
CA ILE A 50 -19.00 12.14 -20.07
C ILE A 50 -18.79 10.73 -19.49
N PHE A 51 -18.89 9.68 -20.32
CA PHE A 51 -18.58 8.32 -19.92
C PHE A 51 -17.56 7.67 -20.87
N PRO A 52 -16.49 7.02 -20.36
CA PRO A 52 -16.09 6.93 -18.95
C PRO A 52 -15.51 8.26 -18.42
N LEU A 53 -15.71 8.55 -17.12
CA LEU A 53 -15.14 9.76 -16.52
C LEU A 53 -13.61 9.63 -16.41
N PRO A 54 -12.82 10.64 -16.83
CA PRO A 54 -11.39 10.66 -16.61
C PRO A 54 -11.07 10.60 -15.12
N PHE A 55 -10.23 9.65 -14.71
CA PHE A 55 -9.84 9.48 -13.30
C PHE A 55 -11.03 9.49 -12.33
N LEU A 56 -12.02 8.64 -12.59
CA LEU A 56 -13.30 8.59 -11.85
C LEU A 56 -13.10 8.67 -10.33
N GLU A 57 -12.14 7.93 -9.79
CA GLU A 57 -11.81 7.93 -8.35
C GLU A 57 -11.34 9.30 -7.85
N LEU A 58 -10.48 10.01 -8.60
CA LEU A 58 -10.00 11.34 -8.21
C LEU A 58 -11.11 12.38 -8.25
N VAL A 59 -11.89 12.38 -9.34
CA VAL A 59 -12.97 13.35 -9.55
C VAL A 59 -14.09 13.16 -8.53
N LEU A 60 -14.40 11.91 -8.15
CA LEU A 60 -15.44 11.60 -7.18
C LEU A 60 -14.98 11.64 -5.71
N THR A 61 -13.67 11.72 -5.44
CA THR A 61 -13.13 11.85 -4.06
C THR A 61 -13.78 12.98 -3.24
N PRO A 62 -13.93 14.24 -3.72
CA PRO A 62 -14.59 15.28 -2.95
C PRO A 62 -16.06 14.96 -2.66
N ILE A 63 -16.77 14.35 -3.61
CA ILE A 63 -18.17 13.92 -3.45
C ILE A 63 -18.25 12.82 -2.38
N TYR A 64 -17.34 11.85 -2.42
CA TYR A 64 -17.23 10.81 -1.39
C TYR A 64 -17.05 11.42 0.01
N ASN A 65 -16.13 12.39 0.17
CA ASN A 65 -15.90 13.04 1.46
C ASN A 65 -17.14 13.78 1.99
N VAL A 66 -17.86 14.51 1.12
CA VAL A 66 -19.10 15.19 1.52
C VAL A 66 -20.18 14.19 1.94
N ILE A 67 -20.37 13.11 1.18
CA ILE A 67 -21.31 12.04 1.52
C ILE A 67 -20.94 11.40 2.85
N HIS A 68 -19.65 11.10 3.05
CA HIS A 68 -19.13 10.48 4.26
C HIS A 68 -19.42 11.35 5.49
N VAL A 69 -19.06 12.64 5.47
CA VAL A 69 -19.31 13.57 6.58
C VAL A 69 -20.81 13.75 6.85
N THR A 70 -21.62 13.82 5.79
CA THR A 70 -23.08 14.02 5.91
C THR A 70 -23.75 12.79 6.55
N LEU A 71 -23.47 11.60 6.03
CA LEU A 71 -24.03 10.35 6.58
C LEU A 71 -23.48 10.03 7.96
N PHE A 72 -22.22 10.37 8.23
CA PHE A 72 -21.63 10.29 9.56
C PHE A 72 -22.44 11.11 10.56
N ARG A 73 -22.73 12.38 10.23
CA ARG A 73 -23.55 13.26 11.06
C ARG A 73 -24.97 12.72 11.27
N VAL A 74 -25.60 12.16 10.24
CA VAL A 74 -26.97 11.66 10.30
C VAL A 74 -27.07 10.38 11.14
N ILE A 75 -26.14 9.44 10.98
CA ILE A 75 -26.21 8.10 11.58
C ILE A 75 -25.64 8.07 13.00
N LEU A 76 -24.50 8.74 13.23
CA LEU A 76 -23.82 8.76 14.53
C LEU A 76 -24.22 9.97 15.38
N GLY A 77 -24.81 10.99 14.76
CA GLY A 77 -25.36 12.15 15.43
C GLY A 77 -24.34 13.25 15.73
N ILE A 78 -24.86 14.42 16.09
CA ILE A 78 -24.07 15.64 16.33
C ILE A 78 -23.13 15.53 17.54
N ARG A 79 -23.44 14.66 18.51
CA ARG A 79 -22.63 14.45 19.73
C ARG A 79 -21.27 13.84 19.38
N MET A 80 -21.26 12.82 18.51
CA MET A 80 -20.05 12.16 18.04
C MET A 80 -19.20 13.10 17.19
N LEU A 81 -19.84 13.88 16.30
CA LEU A 81 -19.13 14.90 15.52
C LEU A 81 -18.48 15.96 16.40
N ARG A 82 -19.16 16.38 17.48
CA ARG A 82 -18.61 17.33 18.44
C ARG A 82 -17.40 16.75 19.18
N GLN A 83 -17.43 15.47 19.56
CA GLN A 83 -16.27 14.80 20.16
C GLN A 83 -15.07 14.74 19.20
N LEU A 84 -15.29 14.39 17.93
CA LEU A 84 -14.24 14.44 16.91
C LEU A 84 -13.66 15.86 16.73
N LEU A 85 -14.51 16.88 16.80
CA LEU A 85 -14.08 18.28 16.72
C LEU A 85 -13.31 18.75 17.96
N VAL A 86 -13.57 18.18 19.13
CA VAL A 86 -12.76 18.43 20.34
C VAL A 86 -11.34 17.87 20.14
N GLN A 87 -11.21 16.70 19.50
CA GLN A 87 -9.92 16.08 19.16
C GLN A 87 -9.42 16.47 17.76
N ARG A 88 -9.69 17.71 17.32
CA ARG A 88 -9.33 18.20 15.98
C ARG A 88 -7.89 17.94 15.55
N GLY A 89 -6.93 17.92 16.48
CA GLY A 89 -5.52 17.64 16.18
C GLY A 89 -5.32 16.23 15.62
N GLN A 90 -5.86 15.22 16.31
CA GLN A 90 -5.83 13.81 15.89
C GLN A 90 -6.65 13.62 14.61
N LEU A 91 -7.80 14.28 14.50
CA LEU A 91 -8.62 14.24 13.28
C LEU A 91 -7.88 14.80 12.05
N ILE A 92 -7.18 15.92 12.18
CA ILE A 92 -6.39 16.51 11.09
C ILE A 92 -5.24 15.57 10.69
N GLN A 93 -4.54 14.99 11.67
CA GLN A 93 -3.48 14.01 11.41
C GLN A 93 -4.03 12.77 10.68
N TYR A 94 -5.19 12.28 11.10
CA TYR A 94 -5.88 11.17 10.47
C TYR A 94 -6.32 11.49 9.04
N MET A 95 -6.88 12.68 8.81
CA MET A 95 -7.26 13.13 7.47
C MET A 95 -6.03 13.28 6.56
N ASN A 96 -4.92 13.80 7.07
CA ASN A 96 -3.67 13.89 6.31
C ASN A 96 -3.13 12.50 5.96
N LEU A 97 -3.26 11.52 6.88
CA LEU A 97 -2.90 10.13 6.62
C LEU A 97 -3.75 9.53 5.50
N LEU A 98 -5.08 9.71 5.52
CA LEU A 98 -5.96 9.25 4.46
C LEU A 98 -5.65 9.91 3.11
N HIS A 99 -5.37 11.22 3.09
CA HIS A 99 -4.94 11.91 1.88
C HIS A 99 -3.60 11.41 1.35
N ALA A 100 -2.64 11.08 2.22
CA ALA A 100 -1.37 10.49 1.81
C ALA A 100 -1.56 9.10 1.17
N GLN A 101 -2.46 8.29 1.73
CA GLN A 101 -2.84 6.99 1.17
C GLN A 101 -3.48 7.13 -0.22
N ILE A 102 -4.43 8.06 -0.37
CA ILE A 102 -5.07 8.34 -1.66
C ILE A 102 -4.06 8.94 -2.65
N MET A 103 -3.13 9.80 -2.22
CA MET A 103 -2.10 10.33 -3.11
C MET A 103 -1.20 9.23 -3.69
N MET A 104 -0.82 8.23 -2.89
CA MET A 104 -0.02 7.10 -3.39
C MET A 104 -0.66 6.40 -4.58
N MET A 105 -1.98 6.25 -4.52
CA MET A 105 -2.79 5.65 -5.55
C MET A 105 -2.59 6.37 -6.92
N PHE A 106 -2.34 7.69 -6.94
CA PHE A 106 -2.10 8.47 -8.17
C PHE A 106 -0.63 8.67 -8.54
N VAL A 107 0.28 8.59 -7.58
CA VAL A 107 1.72 8.77 -7.82
C VAL A 107 2.25 7.74 -8.81
N TYR A 108 1.82 6.48 -8.70
CA TYR A 108 2.31 5.40 -9.57
C TYR A 108 1.86 5.51 -11.02
N PRO A 109 0.56 5.74 -11.33
CA PRO A 109 0.14 6.00 -12.70
C PRO A 109 0.80 7.26 -13.31
N ALA A 110 0.94 8.34 -12.53
CA ALA A 110 1.65 9.54 -12.98
C ALA A 110 3.13 9.26 -13.27
N TYR A 111 3.78 8.47 -12.42
CA TYR A 111 5.15 8.02 -12.61
C TYR A 111 5.31 7.16 -13.86
N GLU A 112 4.40 6.22 -14.09
CA GLU A 112 4.42 5.35 -15.27
C GLU A 112 4.33 6.15 -16.58
N VAL A 113 3.43 7.14 -16.62
CA VAL A 113 3.30 8.06 -17.76
C VAL A 113 4.61 8.82 -17.98
N LEU A 114 5.17 9.40 -16.91
CA LEU A 114 6.42 10.13 -16.97
C LEU A 114 7.57 9.23 -17.47
N PHE A 115 7.63 7.98 -17.00
CA PHE A 115 8.64 7.02 -17.41
C PHE A 115 8.52 6.67 -18.91
N ARG A 116 7.30 6.44 -19.41
CA ARG A 116 7.04 6.18 -20.83
C ARG A 116 7.44 7.36 -21.73
N PHE A 117 7.16 8.60 -21.31
CA PHE A 117 7.56 9.79 -22.07
C PHE A 117 9.08 9.98 -22.14
N VAL A 118 9.80 9.50 -21.12
CA VAL A 118 11.23 9.72 -20.96
C VAL A 118 12.06 8.52 -21.46
N GLN A 119 11.41 7.41 -21.79
CA GLN A 119 12.04 6.18 -22.28
C GLN A 119 12.90 6.46 -23.52
N GLY A 120 14.20 6.13 -23.45
CA GLY A 120 15.17 6.37 -24.53
C GLY A 120 15.82 7.77 -24.52
N SER A 121 15.50 8.64 -23.56
CA SER A 121 16.15 9.94 -23.38
C SER A 121 17.18 9.94 -22.22
N ARG A 122 18.01 10.99 -22.15
CA ARG A 122 18.99 11.18 -21.06
C ARG A 122 18.35 11.34 -19.66
N PHE A 123 17.06 11.61 -19.59
CA PHE A 123 16.33 11.81 -18.33
C PHE A 123 15.81 10.51 -17.70
N GLN A 124 16.02 9.34 -18.33
CA GLN A 124 15.54 8.06 -17.81
C GLN A 124 16.12 7.72 -16.43
N LEU A 125 17.41 7.97 -16.21
CA LEU A 125 18.06 7.73 -14.92
C LEU A 125 17.52 8.66 -13.81
N PRO A 126 17.39 9.99 -14.01
CA PRO A 126 16.72 10.87 -13.07
C PRO A 126 15.29 10.43 -12.71
N VAL A 127 14.50 9.96 -13.68
CA VAL A 127 13.15 9.46 -13.40
C VAL A 127 13.20 8.20 -12.55
N ILE A 128 14.10 7.25 -12.83
CA ILE A 128 14.27 6.06 -11.97
C ILE A 128 14.60 6.44 -10.52
N LEU A 129 15.48 7.44 -10.33
CA LEU A 129 15.86 7.94 -9.01
C LEU A 129 14.74 8.74 -8.30
N LEU A 130 13.77 9.26 -9.05
CA LEU A 130 12.61 9.96 -8.48
C LEU A 130 11.74 9.02 -7.64
N LEU A 131 11.64 7.74 -8.02
CA LEU A 131 10.79 6.77 -7.31
C LEU A 131 11.26 6.54 -5.84
N PRO A 132 12.55 6.28 -5.55
CA PRO A 132 13.08 6.28 -4.18
C PRO A 132 12.82 7.58 -3.41
N VAL A 133 12.98 8.74 -4.05
CA VAL A 133 12.75 10.05 -3.41
C VAL A 133 11.28 10.20 -3.01
N MET A 134 10.36 9.86 -3.92
CA MET A 134 8.92 9.90 -3.65
C MET A 134 8.53 8.94 -2.52
N LYS A 135 9.12 7.73 -2.47
CA LYS A 135 8.93 6.82 -1.34
C LYS A 135 9.32 7.47 -0.02
N VAL A 136 10.52 8.05 0.07
CA VAL A 136 11.01 8.67 1.31
C VAL A 136 10.11 9.82 1.73
N ILE A 137 9.71 10.68 0.80
CA ILE A 137 8.78 11.80 1.08
C ILE A 137 7.49 11.27 1.70
N ILE A 138 6.90 10.22 1.11
CA ILE A 138 5.60 9.73 1.57
C ILE A 138 5.73 8.94 2.89
N LYS A 139 6.81 8.16 3.09
CA LYS A 139 7.09 7.57 4.41
C LYS A 139 7.19 8.66 5.47
N ASN A 140 7.86 9.76 5.18
CA ASN A 140 8.00 10.88 6.11
C ASN A 140 6.66 11.58 6.39
N ILE A 141 5.80 11.76 5.38
CA ILE A 141 4.45 12.30 5.56
C ILE A 141 3.63 11.37 6.46
N VAL A 142 3.63 10.06 6.20
CA VAL A 142 2.91 9.07 7.00
C VAL A 142 3.41 9.06 8.44
N LEU A 143 4.74 8.97 8.64
CA LEU A 143 5.37 9.02 9.98
C LEU A 143 4.98 10.27 10.77
N ARG A 144 4.91 11.43 10.11
CA ARG A 144 4.48 12.67 10.75
C ARG A 144 3.01 12.64 11.19
N CYS A 145 2.16 11.97 10.41
CA CYS A 145 0.75 11.82 10.76
C CYS A 145 0.55 10.84 11.91
N THR A 146 1.37 9.79 11.98
CA THR A 146 1.21 8.68 12.94
C THR A 146 1.95 8.88 14.26
N LYS A 147 2.49 10.08 14.53
CA LYS A 147 3.27 10.38 15.74
C LYS A 147 2.58 10.04 17.06
N HIS A 148 1.26 10.03 17.11
CA HIS A 148 0.53 9.74 18.35
C HIS A 148 0.09 8.26 18.46
N VAL A 149 0.26 7.47 17.39
CA VAL A 149 -0.05 6.03 17.34
C VAL A 149 1.21 5.25 16.98
N GLU A 150 2.28 5.46 17.76
CA GLU A 150 3.63 4.94 17.47
C GLU A 150 3.64 3.43 17.19
N ASP A 151 2.86 2.66 17.94
CA ASP A 151 2.74 1.19 17.80
C ASP A 151 2.15 0.73 16.46
N MET A 152 1.35 1.56 15.79
CA MET A 152 0.75 1.25 14.49
C MET A 152 1.52 1.85 13.31
N THR A 153 2.55 2.65 13.58
CA THR A 153 3.38 3.29 12.55
C THR A 153 4.01 2.30 11.55
N PRO A 154 4.58 1.15 11.96
CA PRO A 154 5.29 0.29 11.01
C PRO A 154 4.29 -0.34 10.05
N GLU A 155 3.17 -0.84 10.57
CA GLU A 155 2.04 -1.34 9.78
C GLU A 155 1.53 -0.26 8.80
N LEU A 156 1.29 0.98 9.28
CA LEU A 156 0.75 2.04 8.45
C LEU A 156 1.70 2.47 7.33
N VAL A 157 3.00 2.59 7.59
CA VAL A 157 3.98 2.96 6.57
C VAL A 157 4.14 1.85 5.53
N ILE A 158 4.22 0.60 5.96
CA ILE A 158 4.54 -0.53 5.07
C ILE A 158 3.35 -0.89 4.18
N PHE A 159 2.15 -0.94 4.74
CA PHE A 159 0.93 -1.20 3.97
C PHE A 159 0.54 -0.06 3.03
N THR A 160 1.14 1.12 3.15
CA THR A 160 0.82 2.27 2.29
C THR A 160 1.91 2.60 1.29
N VAL A 161 3.18 2.45 1.64
CA VAL A 161 4.28 2.78 0.73
C VAL A 161 4.85 1.54 0.06
N ASP A 162 5.18 0.55 0.86
CA ASP A 162 5.92 -0.62 0.38
C ASP A 162 4.98 -1.60 -0.35
N PHE A 163 3.72 -1.70 0.07
CA PHE A 163 2.69 -2.48 -0.63
C PHE A 163 2.48 -2.02 -2.08
N PHE A 164 2.25 -0.73 -2.31
CA PHE A 164 2.07 -0.21 -3.67
C PHE A 164 3.32 -0.33 -4.51
N ASN A 165 4.49 -0.11 -3.91
CA ASN A 165 5.73 -0.35 -4.61
C ASN A 165 5.85 -1.81 -5.03
N ALA A 166 5.53 -2.76 -4.16
CA ALA A 166 5.58 -4.18 -4.48
C ALA A 166 4.62 -4.52 -5.63
N ILE A 167 3.41 -3.95 -5.63
CA ILE A 167 2.47 -4.10 -6.76
C ILE A 167 3.02 -3.50 -8.05
N TYR A 168 3.57 -2.29 -7.98
CA TYR A 168 4.15 -1.60 -9.12
C TYR A 168 5.31 -2.42 -9.70
N VAL A 169 6.22 -2.89 -8.86
CA VAL A 169 7.32 -3.79 -9.22
C VAL A 169 6.78 -5.06 -9.87
N ALA A 170 5.79 -5.74 -9.25
CA ALA A 170 5.18 -6.95 -9.81
C ALA A 170 4.49 -6.72 -11.16
N THR A 171 3.92 -5.53 -11.38
CA THR A 171 3.25 -5.18 -12.64
C THR A 171 4.26 -4.76 -13.71
N CYS A 172 5.09 -3.75 -13.43
CA CYS A 172 5.96 -3.11 -14.41
C CYS A 172 7.25 -3.90 -14.67
N MET A 173 7.70 -4.78 -13.77
CA MET A 173 8.83 -5.66 -14.05
C MET A 173 8.53 -6.77 -15.06
N GLN A 174 7.30 -6.89 -15.56
CA GLN A 174 7.03 -7.65 -16.78
C GLN A 174 7.70 -7.04 -18.03
N SER A 175 8.10 -5.76 -17.99
CA SER A 175 8.62 -5.02 -19.14
C SER A 175 10.15 -4.83 -19.15
N ALA A 176 10.87 -5.32 -18.15
CA ALA A 176 12.32 -5.12 -18.03
C ALA A 176 13.10 -6.44 -18.15
N THR A 177 13.14 -7.02 -19.35
CA THR A 177 14.21 -7.96 -19.71
C THR A 177 15.38 -7.14 -20.27
N SER A 178 16.58 -7.42 -19.73
CA SER A 178 17.91 -6.93 -20.11
C SER A 178 18.40 -5.61 -19.48
N ILE A 179 19.12 -5.75 -18.36
CA ILE A 179 20.33 -4.97 -18.13
C ILE A 179 21.43 -5.98 -17.79
N HIS A 180 22.36 -6.13 -18.72
CA HIS A 180 23.58 -6.93 -18.57
C HIS A 180 24.54 -6.14 -17.67
N PRO A 181 24.98 -6.64 -16.51
CA PRO A 181 26.00 -5.96 -15.73
C PRO A 181 27.38 -6.25 -16.34
N SER A 182 28.04 -5.20 -16.82
CA SER A 182 29.49 -5.21 -17.09
C SER A 182 30.24 -5.02 -15.76
N SER A 183 31.16 -5.95 -15.49
CA SER A 183 32.17 -5.94 -14.42
C SER A 183 33.03 -4.66 -14.42
N PRO A 184 33.59 -4.26 -13.25
CA PRO A 184 35.03 -4.45 -13.08
C PRO A 184 35.49 -4.97 -11.70
N ASP A 185 36.66 -5.61 -11.75
CA ASP A 185 37.60 -6.06 -10.71
C ASP A 185 37.84 -5.11 -9.51
N LEU A 186 38.13 -5.67 -8.31
CA LEU A 186 39.49 -5.63 -7.69
C LEU A 186 39.58 -6.39 -6.34
N LYS A 187 40.47 -7.39 -6.34
CA LYS A 187 41.37 -8.05 -5.35
C LYS A 187 41.33 -7.75 -3.83
N ASP A 188 41.22 -8.86 -3.07
CA ASP A 188 42.16 -9.47 -2.09
C ASP A 188 42.83 -8.60 -0.99
N GLU A 189 42.67 -9.00 0.29
CA GLU A 189 43.79 -9.28 1.22
C GLU A 189 43.33 -10.00 2.52
N THR A 190 44.26 -10.73 3.15
CA THR A 190 44.09 -11.82 4.12
C THR A 190 44.36 -11.43 5.60
N ARG A 191 43.78 -12.20 6.54
CA ARG A 191 43.90 -12.35 8.03
C ARG A 191 45.30 -12.13 8.71
N PRO A 192 45.46 -12.07 10.08
CA PRO A 192 44.79 -12.90 11.12
C PRO A 192 44.45 -12.33 12.54
N THR A 193 43.53 -13.07 13.19
CA THR A 193 43.23 -13.42 14.60
C THR A 193 43.91 -12.72 15.81
N GLU A 194 43.10 -12.30 16.81
CA GLU A 194 43.38 -12.45 18.26
C GLU A 194 42.08 -12.43 19.12
N ARG A 195 42.10 -13.08 20.30
CA ARG A 195 40.97 -13.30 21.25
C ARG A 195 41.33 -12.71 22.65
N PRO A 196 40.38 -12.60 23.61
CA PRO A 196 39.72 -11.39 24.10
C PRO A 196 40.32 -10.80 25.41
N GLN A 197 40.06 -9.51 25.69
CA GLN A 197 40.22 -8.93 27.02
C GLN A 197 38.89 -8.45 27.62
N ARG A 198 38.69 -8.88 28.87
CA ARG A 198 37.56 -8.67 29.77
C ARG A 198 37.51 -7.21 30.22
N ILE A 199 36.41 -6.50 29.96
CA ILE A 199 36.15 -5.20 30.58
C ILE A 199 34.96 -5.35 31.54
N ASN A 200 35.22 -5.07 32.82
CA ASN A 200 34.21 -4.91 33.86
C ASN A 200 33.46 -3.60 33.62
N TYR A 201 32.13 -3.63 33.53
CA TYR A 201 31.31 -2.44 33.70
C TYR A 201 30.14 -2.74 34.64
N THR A 202 30.03 -1.94 35.70
CA THR A 202 28.87 -1.85 36.58
C THR A 202 28.34 -0.41 36.46
N ILE A 203 27.14 -0.31 35.87
CA ILE A 203 26.05 0.66 36.09
C ILE A 203 26.25 2.12 35.60
N SER A 204 25.74 2.41 34.39
CA SER A 204 24.76 3.48 34.08
C SER A 204 24.47 3.59 32.56
N GLU A 205 23.98 2.52 31.91
CA GLU A 205 23.62 2.53 30.46
C GLU A 205 22.23 1.95 30.15
N GLN A 206 21.34 1.89 31.14
CA GLN A 206 20.04 1.26 30.97
C GLN A 206 19.06 1.99 30.01
N PRO A 207 18.99 3.34 29.95
CA PRO A 207 18.08 4.01 29.02
C PRO A 207 18.56 3.98 27.58
N THR A 208 19.88 4.04 27.34
CA THR A 208 20.49 4.00 26.00
C THR A 208 20.44 2.59 25.41
N LEU A 209 20.71 1.55 26.22
CA LEU A 209 20.61 0.16 25.79
C LEU A 209 19.15 -0.23 25.46
N LEU A 210 18.19 0.20 26.28
CA LEU A 210 16.77 -0.04 26.03
C LEU A 210 16.31 0.65 24.74
N GLN A 211 16.69 1.91 24.54
CA GLN A 211 16.34 2.66 23.32
C GLN A 211 16.93 2.01 22.07
N ASN A 212 18.20 1.63 22.09
CA ASN A 212 18.86 0.95 20.98
C ASN A 212 18.21 -0.41 20.68
N SER A 213 17.77 -1.13 21.71
CA SER A 213 17.08 -2.42 21.55
C SER A 213 15.69 -2.25 20.95
N LEU A 214 14.96 -1.21 21.36
CA LEU A 214 13.64 -0.89 20.84
C LEU A 214 13.71 -0.42 19.39
N GLU A 215 14.70 0.41 19.04
CA GLU A 215 14.95 0.84 17.67
C GLU A 215 15.34 -0.35 16.77
N ALA A 216 16.16 -1.27 17.26
CA ALA A 216 16.48 -2.51 16.56
C ALA A 216 15.23 -3.39 16.37
N LEU A 217 14.39 -3.52 17.41
CA LEU A 217 13.15 -4.29 17.34
C LEU A 217 12.17 -3.69 16.32
N PHE A 218 12.00 -2.37 16.32
CA PHE A 218 11.15 -1.64 15.38
C PHE A 218 11.66 -1.77 13.94
N THR A 219 12.98 -1.68 13.75
CA THR A 219 13.60 -1.88 12.43
C THR A 219 13.38 -3.29 11.92
N LEU A 220 13.53 -4.28 12.80
CA LEU A 220 13.29 -5.69 12.47
C LEU A 220 11.81 -5.97 12.20
N GLU A 221 10.91 -5.37 12.97
CA GLU A 221 9.47 -5.42 12.71
C GLU A 221 9.16 -4.87 11.32
N CYS A 222 9.67 -3.68 11.00
CA CYS A 222 9.47 -3.08 9.69
C CYS A 222 10.00 -3.96 8.57
N LEU A 223 11.20 -4.49 8.75
CA LEU A 223 11.90 -5.26 7.75
C LEU A 223 11.23 -6.63 7.51
N VAL A 224 10.75 -7.30 8.56
CA VAL A 224 10.05 -8.59 8.46
C VAL A 224 8.66 -8.43 7.85
N ILE A 225 7.91 -7.38 8.21
CA ILE A 225 6.59 -7.09 7.61
C ILE A 225 6.75 -6.72 6.14
N THR A 226 7.75 -5.92 5.79
CA THR A 226 8.04 -5.55 4.39
C THR A 226 8.36 -6.79 3.56
N ALA A 227 9.27 -7.64 4.04
CA ALA A 227 9.63 -8.88 3.35
C ALA A 227 8.44 -9.86 3.23
N TYR A 228 7.57 -9.92 4.24
CA TYR A 228 6.32 -10.68 4.18
C TYR A 228 5.39 -10.15 3.09
N LEU A 229 5.15 -8.83 3.03
CA LEU A 229 4.31 -8.24 1.99
C LEU A 229 4.88 -8.45 0.60
N GLU A 230 6.18 -8.22 0.43
CA GLU A 230 6.87 -8.45 -0.83
C GLU A 230 6.71 -9.89 -1.27
N ALA A 231 6.87 -10.87 -0.39
CA ALA A 231 6.67 -12.28 -0.72
C ALA A 231 5.22 -12.61 -1.11
N VAL A 232 4.22 -12.00 -0.44
CA VAL A 232 2.81 -12.40 -0.58
C VAL A 232 2.09 -11.71 -1.74
N VAL A 233 2.44 -10.46 -2.06
CA VAL A 233 1.80 -9.65 -3.12
C VAL A 233 1.83 -10.33 -4.52
N PRO A 234 2.95 -10.88 -5.01
CA PRO A 234 2.99 -11.50 -6.34
C PRO A 234 2.11 -12.74 -6.45
N PHE A 235 1.96 -13.52 -5.37
CA PHE A 235 1.06 -14.68 -5.39
C PHE A 235 -0.39 -14.24 -5.50
N PHE A 236 -0.79 -13.22 -4.73
CA PHE A 236 -2.13 -12.64 -4.87
C PHE A 236 -2.37 -12.10 -6.28
N TYR A 237 -1.40 -11.40 -6.86
CA TYR A 237 -1.48 -10.91 -8.24
C TYR A 237 -1.61 -12.05 -9.26
N SER A 238 -0.83 -13.11 -9.07
CA SER A 238 -0.82 -14.31 -9.93
C SER A 238 -2.17 -15.03 -9.88
N THR A 239 -2.71 -15.27 -8.67
CA THR A 239 -4.04 -15.86 -8.48
C THR A 239 -5.12 -14.97 -9.09
N TYR A 240 -5.00 -13.65 -8.93
CA TYR A 240 -5.92 -12.69 -9.53
C TYR A 240 -5.98 -12.83 -11.05
N ILE A 241 -4.84 -12.81 -11.75
CA ILE A 241 -4.79 -12.93 -13.22
C ILE A 241 -5.38 -14.28 -13.67
N LEU A 242 -5.05 -15.38 -12.98
CA LEU A 242 -5.59 -16.71 -13.29
C LEU A 242 -7.11 -16.78 -13.16
N VAL A 243 -7.66 -16.20 -12.09
CA VAL A 243 -9.11 -16.17 -11.84
C VAL A 243 -9.79 -15.26 -12.86
N MET A 244 -9.24 -14.07 -13.08
CA MET A 244 -9.87 -13.03 -13.91
C MET A 244 -9.98 -13.43 -15.38
N VAL A 245 -9.05 -14.22 -15.93
CA VAL A 245 -9.13 -14.77 -17.31
C VAL A 245 -10.37 -15.66 -17.55
N HIS A 246 -11.00 -16.18 -16.49
CA HIS A 246 -12.22 -16.96 -16.61
C HIS A 246 -13.48 -16.09 -16.72
N PHE A 247 -13.41 -14.82 -16.33
CA PHE A 247 -14.54 -13.92 -16.31
C PHE A 247 -14.73 -13.16 -17.63
N PRO A 248 -15.98 -12.95 -18.09
CA PRO A 248 -16.27 -12.19 -19.30
C PRO A 248 -15.85 -10.72 -19.18
N SER A 249 -15.73 -10.20 -17.96
CA SER A 249 -15.28 -8.83 -17.70
C SER A 249 -13.79 -8.61 -17.99
N ALA A 250 -13.01 -9.66 -18.25
CA ALA A 250 -11.56 -9.58 -18.51
C ALA A 250 -11.22 -8.60 -19.64
N GLN A 251 -12.07 -8.52 -20.68
CA GLN A 251 -11.88 -7.63 -21.82
C GLN A 251 -11.82 -6.13 -21.48
N TYR A 252 -12.33 -5.75 -20.31
CA TYR A 252 -12.34 -4.35 -19.85
C TYR A 252 -11.14 -3.98 -18.98
N HIS A 253 -10.23 -4.93 -18.72
CA HIS A 253 -8.99 -4.69 -17.98
C HIS A 253 -7.81 -4.48 -18.93
N SER A 254 -7.06 -3.39 -18.74
CA SER A 254 -5.88 -3.07 -19.55
C SER A 254 -4.78 -4.14 -19.46
N GLU A 255 -4.59 -4.76 -18.29
CA GLU A 255 -3.64 -5.87 -18.06
C GLU A 255 -3.99 -7.16 -18.80
N MET A 256 -5.27 -7.34 -19.16
CA MET A 256 -5.74 -8.52 -19.90
C MET A 256 -5.65 -8.33 -21.41
N SER A 257 -5.22 -7.15 -21.88
CA SER A 257 -5.01 -6.90 -23.30
C SER A 257 -3.90 -7.81 -23.84
N GLY A 258 -4.30 -8.87 -24.54
CA GLY A 258 -3.40 -9.90 -25.05
C GLY A 258 -3.25 -11.12 -24.15
N VAL A 259 -3.91 -11.16 -22.99
CA VAL A 259 -3.93 -12.33 -22.09
C VAL A 259 -5.21 -13.14 -22.32
N SER A 260 -5.04 -14.40 -22.71
CA SER A 260 -6.08 -15.38 -23.00
C SER A 260 -5.82 -16.68 -22.21
N ARG A 261 -6.80 -17.58 -22.16
CA ARG A 261 -6.68 -18.88 -21.47
C ARG A 261 -5.47 -19.70 -21.94
N GLY A 262 -5.03 -19.53 -23.18
CA GLY A 262 -3.87 -20.24 -23.74
C GLY A 262 -2.49 -19.67 -23.36
N ASN A 263 -2.39 -18.38 -23.00
CA ASN A 263 -1.10 -17.70 -22.74
C ASN A 263 -1.01 -17.09 -21.32
N VAL A 264 -2.06 -17.24 -20.51
CA VAL A 264 -2.06 -16.77 -19.12
C VAL A 264 -0.89 -17.37 -18.33
N GLY A 265 -0.55 -18.63 -18.59
CA GLY A 265 0.57 -19.31 -17.95
C GLY A 265 1.90 -18.60 -18.18
N SER A 266 2.24 -18.26 -19.43
CA SER A 266 3.49 -17.55 -19.76
C SER A 266 3.50 -16.10 -19.26
N THR A 267 2.33 -15.48 -19.09
CA THR A 267 2.20 -14.12 -18.57
C THR A 267 2.42 -14.07 -17.06
N VAL A 268 1.90 -15.06 -16.33
CA VAL A 268 1.99 -15.14 -14.86
C VAL A 268 3.32 -15.76 -14.41
N LEU A 269 3.93 -16.63 -15.21
CA LEU A 269 5.15 -17.36 -14.85
C LEU A 269 6.29 -16.46 -14.34
N PRO A 270 6.66 -15.32 -14.98
CA PRO A 270 7.71 -14.44 -14.47
C PRO A 270 7.38 -13.86 -13.09
N VAL A 271 6.12 -13.45 -12.86
CA VAL A 271 5.66 -12.92 -11.58
C VAL A 271 5.65 -14.00 -10.50
N PHE A 272 5.26 -15.21 -10.85
CA PHE A 272 5.28 -16.36 -9.95
C PHE A 272 6.71 -16.74 -9.54
N MET A 273 7.65 -16.78 -10.49
CA MET A 273 9.07 -17.03 -10.22
C MET A 273 9.69 -15.93 -9.35
N PHE A 274 9.33 -14.66 -9.61
CA PHE A 274 9.69 -13.54 -8.75
C PHE A 274 9.16 -13.72 -7.32
N GLY A 275 7.89 -14.14 -7.16
CA GLY A 275 7.31 -14.44 -5.86
C GLY A 275 8.04 -15.57 -5.11
N LEU A 276 8.45 -16.64 -5.81
CA LEU A 276 9.27 -17.70 -5.21
C LEU A 276 10.63 -17.17 -4.73
N LEU A 277 11.26 -16.27 -5.50
CA LEU A 277 12.52 -15.64 -5.11
C LEU A 277 12.35 -14.76 -3.86
N GLN A 278 11.23 -14.03 -3.76
CA GLN A 278 10.92 -13.24 -2.57
C GLN A 278 10.63 -14.12 -1.34
N VAL A 279 9.99 -15.28 -1.51
CA VAL A 279 9.85 -16.27 -0.42
C VAL A 279 11.21 -16.77 0.04
N ALA A 280 12.11 -17.09 -0.89
CA ALA A 280 13.47 -17.49 -0.54
C ALA A 280 14.24 -16.37 0.19
N SER A 281 14.10 -15.13 -0.27
CA SER A 281 14.66 -13.95 0.39
C SER A 281 14.12 -13.73 1.80
N PHE A 282 12.80 -13.91 2.00
CA PHE A 282 12.16 -13.86 3.32
C PHE A 282 12.72 -14.92 4.27
N TRP A 283 12.86 -16.17 3.82
CA TRP A 283 13.44 -17.25 4.65
C TRP A 283 14.90 -17.00 4.98
N MET A 284 15.68 -16.51 4.01
CA MET A 284 17.08 -16.11 4.24
C MET A 284 17.14 -15.02 5.31
N LEU A 285 16.27 -14.03 5.22
CA LEU A 285 16.19 -12.95 6.17
C LEU A 285 15.83 -13.44 7.59
N VAL A 286 14.80 -14.28 7.71
CA VAL A 286 14.42 -14.91 8.99
C VAL A 286 15.59 -15.70 9.58
N ALA A 287 16.33 -16.45 8.76
CA ALA A 287 17.51 -17.19 9.19
C ALA A 287 18.61 -16.26 9.70
N VAL A 288 18.88 -15.14 9.00
CA VAL A 288 19.86 -14.13 9.43
C VAL A 288 19.45 -13.48 10.75
N ILE A 289 18.18 -13.07 10.91
CA ILE A 289 17.69 -12.47 12.15
C ILE A 289 17.79 -13.46 13.31
N THR A 290 17.38 -14.72 13.09
CA THR A 290 17.43 -15.75 14.13
C THR A 290 18.87 -16.06 14.53
N ARG A 291 19.81 -16.08 13.57
CA ARG A 291 21.23 -16.37 13.82
C ARG A 291 21.98 -15.21 14.47
N ASN A 292 21.71 -13.96 14.06
CA ASN A 292 22.47 -12.80 14.50
C ASN A 292 21.86 -12.11 15.73
N CYS A 293 20.52 -12.06 15.82
CA CYS A 293 19.83 -11.38 16.92
C CYS A 293 19.30 -12.35 17.98
N GLY A 294 19.33 -13.67 17.73
CA GLY A 294 18.77 -14.68 18.65
C GLY A 294 17.25 -14.60 18.83
N MET A 295 16.58 -13.75 18.05
CA MET A 295 15.15 -13.48 18.17
C MET A 295 14.34 -14.41 17.26
N ARG A 296 13.15 -14.79 17.75
CA ARG A 296 12.19 -15.58 16.97
C ARG A 296 11.41 -14.67 16.02
N ALA A 297 12.01 -14.30 14.90
CA ALA A 297 11.42 -13.39 13.91
C ALA A 297 10.02 -13.81 13.43
N LEU A 298 9.79 -15.12 13.24
CA LEU A 298 8.47 -15.65 12.87
C LEU A 298 7.42 -15.45 13.96
N TYR A 299 7.83 -15.51 15.23
CA TYR A 299 6.91 -15.29 16.36
C TYR A 299 6.52 -13.81 16.45
N GLN A 300 7.49 -12.91 16.26
CA GLN A 300 7.23 -11.47 16.20
C GLN A 300 6.31 -11.12 15.02
N LEU A 301 6.56 -11.70 13.84
CA LEU A 301 5.67 -11.52 12.69
C LEU A 301 4.26 -12.06 12.97
N ALA A 302 4.15 -13.27 13.50
CA ALA A 302 2.86 -13.85 13.85
C ALA A 302 2.11 -12.98 14.88
N PHE A 303 2.82 -12.48 15.89
CA PHE A 303 2.26 -11.57 16.89
C PHE A 303 1.72 -10.27 16.28
N VAL A 304 2.47 -9.63 15.38
CA VAL A 304 2.02 -8.38 14.72
C VAL A 304 0.85 -8.66 13.79
N LEU A 305 0.93 -9.74 12.99
CA LEU A 305 -0.16 -10.14 12.10
C LEU A 305 -1.42 -10.49 12.89
N GLU A 306 -1.31 -11.14 14.05
CA GLU A 306 -2.44 -11.49 14.91
C GLU A 306 -3.01 -10.26 15.62
N SER A 307 -2.17 -9.42 16.19
CA SER A 307 -2.57 -8.21 16.93
C SER A 307 -3.28 -7.20 16.03
N HIS A 308 -2.81 -7.06 14.78
CA HIS A 308 -3.34 -6.10 13.81
C HIS A 308 -4.11 -6.77 12.66
N MET A 309 -4.53 -8.03 12.81
CA MET A 309 -5.11 -8.86 11.73
C MET A 309 -6.25 -8.16 11.00
N TRP A 310 -7.16 -7.55 11.77
CA TRP A 310 -8.33 -6.84 11.22
C TRP A 310 -7.93 -5.66 10.33
N SER A 311 -6.99 -4.83 10.81
CA SER A 311 -6.49 -3.66 10.08
C SER A 311 -5.74 -4.10 8.82
N ILE A 312 -4.84 -5.07 8.95
CA ILE A 312 -4.03 -5.63 7.86
C ILE A 312 -4.92 -6.23 6.76
N GLN A 313 -5.86 -7.10 7.13
CA GLN A 313 -6.78 -7.73 6.18
C GLN A 313 -7.64 -6.69 5.45
N SER A 314 -8.18 -5.70 6.18
CA SER A 314 -8.99 -4.65 5.57
C SER A 314 -8.19 -3.81 4.57
N LYS A 315 -6.93 -3.47 4.88
CA LYS A 315 -6.04 -2.73 3.98
C LYS A 315 -5.66 -3.57 2.77
N LEU A 316 -5.29 -4.84 2.96
CA LEU A 316 -4.99 -5.74 1.83
C LEU A 316 -6.18 -5.83 0.88
N MET A 317 -7.38 -6.06 1.41
CA MET A 317 -8.59 -6.17 0.60
C MET A 317 -8.90 -4.86 -0.13
N VAL A 318 -8.81 -3.72 0.55
CA VAL A 318 -9.03 -2.39 -0.05
C VAL A 318 -7.99 -2.11 -1.14
N TRP A 319 -6.71 -2.32 -0.86
CA TRP A 319 -5.68 -2.05 -1.83
C TRP A 319 -5.73 -2.98 -3.05
N MET A 320 -6.09 -4.25 -2.86
CA MET A 320 -6.31 -5.17 -3.97
C MET A 320 -7.49 -4.74 -4.85
N MET A 321 -8.60 -4.32 -4.25
CA MET A 321 -9.76 -3.79 -4.99
C MET A 321 -9.44 -2.49 -5.72
N ILE A 322 -8.69 -1.59 -5.10
CA ILE A 322 -8.19 -0.36 -5.73
C ILE A 322 -7.32 -0.68 -6.95
N THR A 323 -6.38 -1.60 -6.76
CA THR A 323 -5.45 -2.06 -7.80
C THR A 323 -6.18 -2.68 -8.99
N LEU A 324 -7.29 -3.39 -8.72
CA LEU A 324 -8.19 -3.92 -9.73
C LEU A 324 -8.90 -2.79 -10.49
N CYS A 325 -9.48 -1.84 -9.77
CA CYS A 325 -10.34 -0.81 -10.32
C CYS A 325 -9.59 0.19 -11.19
N PHE A 326 -8.35 0.53 -10.85
CA PHE A 326 -7.57 1.43 -11.70
C PHE A 326 -7.16 0.89 -13.06
N ARG A 327 -7.14 -0.44 -13.19
CA ARG A 327 -6.78 -1.09 -14.45
C ARG A 327 -7.99 -1.41 -15.30
N LEU A 328 -9.19 -1.00 -14.87
CA LEU A 328 -10.40 -1.04 -15.67
C LEU A 328 -10.47 0.19 -16.56
N VAL A 329 -10.68 -0.03 -17.86
CA VAL A 329 -10.82 1.04 -18.87
C VAL A 329 -11.97 1.99 -18.51
N HIS A 330 -13.03 1.47 -17.88
CA HIS A 330 -14.21 2.25 -17.46
C HIS A 330 -13.95 3.27 -16.33
N PHE A 331 -12.82 3.19 -15.63
CA PHE A 331 -12.42 4.20 -14.65
C PHE A 331 -11.73 5.42 -15.29
N GLY A 332 -11.66 5.45 -16.63
CA GLY A 332 -11.15 6.56 -17.42
C GLY A 332 -9.67 6.85 -17.14
N VAL A 333 -8.90 5.82 -16.79
CA VAL A 333 -7.44 5.87 -16.71
C VAL A 333 -6.86 5.72 -18.12
N ASP A 334 -7.34 6.57 -19.04
CA ASP A 334 -6.78 6.71 -20.37
C ASP A 334 -6.04 8.04 -20.45
N PHE A 335 -4.72 7.95 -20.35
CA PHE A 335 -3.81 9.10 -20.39
C PHE A 335 -3.66 9.71 -21.79
N THR A 336 -4.32 9.15 -22.81
CA THR A 336 -4.40 9.78 -24.13
C THR A 336 -5.40 10.93 -24.18
N PHE A 337 -6.21 11.12 -23.12
CA PHE A 337 -7.25 12.14 -23.00
C PHE A 337 -8.31 12.13 -24.13
N LYS A 338 -8.41 11.05 -24.89
CA LYS A 338 -9.39 10.89 -25.98
C LYS A 338 -10.71 10.33 -25.44
N PHE A 339 -11.49 11.17 -24.77
CA PHE A 339 -12.82 10.79 -24.29
C PHE A 339 -13.86 11.05 -25.38
N SER A 340 -14.48 9.99 -25.91
CA SER A 340 -15.61 10.14 -26.83
C SER A 340 -16.85 10.56 -26.03
N ARG A 341 -17.45 11.69 -26.41
CA ARG A 341 -18.77 12.07 -25.91
C ARG A 341 -19.77 11.13 -26.58
N LEU A 342 -20.29 10.14 -25.85
CA LEU A 342 -21.48 9.42 -26.27
C LEU A 342 -22.63 10.43 -26.24
N GLY A 343 -22.86 11.06 -27.40
CA GLY A 343 -24.05 11.85 -27.65
C GLY A 343 -25.24 10.90 -27.61
N TRP A 344 -26.10 11.12 -26.63
CA TRP A 344 -27.48 10.65 -26.68
C TRP A 344 -28.29 11.62 -27.53
#